data_AF-A0A971UGD4-F1
#
_entry.id   AF-A0A971UGD4-F1
#
_cell.length_a   1.000
_cell.length_b   1.000
_cell.length_c   1.000
_cell.angle_alpha   90.00
_cell.angle_beta   90.00
_cell.angle_gamma   90.00
#
_symmetry.space_group_name_H-M   'P 1'
#
loop_
_entity.id
_entity.type
_entity.pdbx_description
1 polymer ?
#
loop_
_entity_poly.entity_id
_entity_poly.type
_entity_poly.pdbx_seq_one_letter_code
_entity_poly.pdbx_strand_id
1 'polypeptide(L)'
;MRSGSPVDAAPDDARVNVERKGDAVAVSDAAAAGGRHSLRVVDAPGLQHVFNPHVVYTPQYVDGTARCAFDLRVEEGAVMYHEWRDWSQPSYLVGPSLWIQQGQPQVPGQPPRTFAELAFGSPQFHRLTWVGFISNADARTVFYIDNLKLSCAAH
;
A
#
# COMPACT_ATOMS: atom_id res chain seq x y z
N MET A 1 -7.72 9.02 1.62
CA MET A 1 -8.83 9.25 0.68
C MET A 1 -9.46 10.61 0.96
N ARG A 2 -9.92 11.35 -0.04
CA ARG A 2 -10.78 12.52 0.20
C ARG A 2 -12.13 12.01 0.71
N SER A 3 -12.79 12.75 1.59
CA SER A 3 -14.01 12.33 2.30
C SER A 3 -15.28 12.21 1.42
N GLY A 4 -15.14 11.95 0.11
CA GLY A 4 -16.24 11.96 -0.86
C GLY A 4 -16.14 10.91 -1.97
N SER A 5 -15.08 10.09 -2.05
CA SER A 5 -15.03 9.01 -3.03
C SER A 5 -16.15 7.98 -2.74
N PRO A 6 -16.97 7.59 -3.73
CA PRO A 6 -18.04 6.61 -3.54
C PRO A 6 -17.50 5.24 -3.13
N VAL A 7 -18.29 4.47 -2.36
CA VAL A 7 -18.02 3.05 -2.13
C VAL A 7 -17.95 2.32 -3.47
N ASP A 8 -17.08 1.31 -3.54
CA ASP A 8 -16.74 0.51 -4.72
C ASP A 8 -16.00 1.26 -5.84
N ALA A 9 -15.74 2.57 -5.68
CA ALA A 9 -14.89 3.32 -6.60
C ALA A 9 -13.40 3.00 -6.38
N ALA A 10 -12.60 3.23 -7.42
CA ALA A 10 -11.15 3.26 -7.27
C ALA A 10 -10.70 4.44 -6.39
N PRO A 11 -9.59 4.33 -5.66
CA PRO A 11 -9.00 5.46 -4.95
C PRO A 11 -8.54 6.56 -5.91
N ASP A 12 -8.68 7.82 -5.48
CA ASP A 12 -8.15 8.98 -6.20
C ASP A 12 -6.63 8.88 -6.40
N ASP A 13 -6.13 9.38 -7.53
CA ASP A 13 -4.70 9.52 -7.84
C ASP A 13 -3.87 8.21 -7.74
N ALA A 14 -4.52 7.06 -7.86
CA ALA A 14 -3.90 5.76 -7.79
C ALA A 14 -4.21 4.87 -9.02
N ARG A 15 -3.29 3.96 -9.31
CA ARG A 15 -3.51 2.86 -10.26
C ARG A 15 -3.88 1.61 -9.49
N VAL A 16 -5.01 1.01 -9.86
CA VAL A 16 -5.49 -0.27 -9.33
C VAL A 16 -5.18 -1.39 -10.30
N ASN A 17 -4.58 -2.47 -9.81
CA ASN A 17 -4.24 -3.65 -10.59
C ASN A 17 -4.90 -4.86 -9.94
N VAL A 18 -5.86 -5.43 -10.67
CA VAL A 18 -6.66 -6.59 -10.26
C VAL A 18 -6.84 -7.52 -11.47
N GLU A 19 -6.97 -8.82 -11.23
CA GLU A 19 -7.22 -9.83 -12.26
C GLU A 19 -8.70 -10.16 -12.44
N ARG A 20 -9.57 -9.66 -11.56
CA ARG A 20 -11.02 -9.88 -11.57
C ARG A 20 -11.40 -11.35 -11.37
N LYS A 21 -10.65 -12.07 -10.52
CA LYS A 21 -10.92 -13.48 -10.16
C LYS A 21 -11.40 -13.63 -8.72
N GLY A 22 -12.04 -12.60 -8.19
CA GLY A 22 -12.43 -12.48 -6.79
C GLY A 22 -11.53 -11.53 -5.99
N ASP A 23 -10.45 -11.05 -6.60
CA ASP A 23 -9.60 -9.99 -6.08
C ASP A 23 -10.19 -8.60 -6.37
N ALA A 24 -9.93 -7.64 -5.49
CA ALA A 24 -10.47 -6.30 -5.60
C ALA A 24 -9.60 -5.26 -4.87
N VAL A 25 -9.66 -4.01 -5.36
CA VAL A 25 -9.16 -2.84 -4.67
C VAL A 25 -10.17 -1.72 -4.87
N ALA A 26 -10.81 -1.26 -3.79
CA ALA A 26 -11.84 -0.23 -3.88
C ALA A 26 -12.04 0.50 -2.55
N VAL A 27 -12.60 1.71 -2.63
CA VAL A 27 -13.15 2.44 -1.47
C VAL A 27 -14.24 1.58 -0.83
N SER A 28 -14.22 1.45 0.48
CA SER A 28 -15.19 0.65 1.25
C SER A 28 -15.58 1.35 2.53
N ASP A 29 -16.80 1.11 2.99
CA ASP A 29 -17.33 1.50 4.30
C ASP A 29 -17.32 0.36 5.35
N ALA A 30 -16.73 -0.79 5.01
CA ALA A 30 -16.72 -1.98 5.87
C ALA A 30 -15.85 -1.82 7.13
N ALA A 31 -14.75 -1.08 7.02
CA ALA A 31 -13.87 -0.76 8.13
C ALA A 31 -13.14 0.54 7.83
N ALA A 32 -13.00 1.44 8.80
CA ALA A 32 -12.22 2.67 8.68
C ALA A 32 -11.50 2.95 10.00
N ALA A 33 -10.30 3.53 9.92
CA ALA A 33 -9.58 4.01 11.10
C ALA A 33 -10.11 5.37 11.54
N GLY A 34 -10.54 6.20 10.58
CA GLY A 34 -11.26 7.45 10.82
C GLY A 34 -12.37 7.68 9.80
N GLY A 35 -13.38 8.48 10.16
CA GLY A 35 -14.50 8.76 9.26
C GLY A 35 -15.33 7.52 8.92
N ARG A 36 -15.71 7.36 7.65
CA ARG A 36 -16.59 6.27 7.17
C ARG A 36 -15.96 5.36 6.11
N HIS A 37 -14.93 5.79 5.40
CA HIS A 37 -14.40 5.07 4.25
C HIS A 37 -12.91 4.77 4.43
N SER A 38 -12.46 3.63 3.92
CA SER A 38 -11.04 3.29 3.73
C SER A 38 -10.83 2.60 2.38
N LEU A 39 -9.58 2.37 2.00
CA LEU A 39 -9.24 1.51 0.87
C LEU A 39 -9.25 0.06 1.31
N ARG A 40 -10.09 -0.77 0.71
CA ARG A 40 -10.13 -2.22 0.93
C ARG A 40 -9.40 -2.93 -0.20
N VAL A 41 -8.46 -3.79 0.16
CA VAL A 41 -7.75 -4.69 -0.77
C VAL A 41 -8.13 -6.12 -0.43
N VAL A 42 -8.58 -6.87 -1.43
CA VAL A 42 -9.06 -8.25 -1.31
C VAL A 42 -8.25 -9.14 -2.23
N ASP A 43 -7.52 -10.08 -1.66
CA ASP A 43 -6.81 -11.12 -2.40
C ASP A 43 -7.73 -12.29 -2.75
N ALA A 44 -7.28 -13.20 -3.63
CA ALA A 44 -8.00 -14.40 -4.00
C ALA A 44 -7.04 -15.54 -4.39
N PRO A 45 -7.44 -16.81 -4.23
CA PRO A 45 -6.66 -17.92 -4.80
C PRO A 45 -6.70 -17.90 -6.33
N GLY A 46 -5.64 -18.40 -6.98
CA GLY A 46 -5.61 -18.61 -8.43
C GLY A 46 -5.35 -17.35 -9.27
N LEU A 47 -4.84 -16.28 -8.66
CA LEU A 47 -4.27 -15.15 -9.38
C LEU A 47 -3.00 -15.59 -10.12
N GLN A 48 -2.82 -15.04 -11.32
CA GLN A 48 -1.69 -15.33 -12.20
C GLN A 48 -0.42 -14.69 -11.68
N HIS A 49 -0.53 -13.50 -11.08
CA HIS A 49 0.59 -12.73 -10.58
C HIS A 49 0.51 -12.64 -9.06
N VAL A 50 1.55 -13.13 -8.38
CA VAL A 50 1.68 -13.09 -6.91
C VAL A 50 1.70 -11.67 -6.33
N PHE A 51 1.91 -10.66 -7.17
CA PHE A 51 1.89 -9.25 -6.80
C PHE A 51 0.54 -8.58 -7.09
N ASN A 52 -0.48 -9.33 -7.51
CA ASN A 52 -1.85 -8.85 -7.58
C ASN A 52 -2.66 -9.44 -6.43
N PRO A 53 -3.64 -8.69 -5.89
CA PRO A 53 -3.96 -7.31 -6.22
C PRO A 53 -2.95 -6.30 -5.65
N HIS A 54 -2.81 -5.15 -6.32
CA HIS A 54 -2.05 -4.03 -5.77
C HIS A 54 -2.56 -2.66 -6.20
N VAL A 55 -2.29 -1.66 -5.36
CA VAL A 55 -2.56 -0.23 -5.61
C VAL A 55 -1.27 0.56 -5.62
N VAL A 56 -1.16 1.54 -6.52
CA VAL A 56 0.06 2.31 -6.76
C VAL A 56 -0.22 3.80 -6.80
N TYR A 57 0.62 4.58 -6.12
CA TYR A 57 0.74 6.03 -6.27
C TYR A 57 2.07 6.38 -6.94
N THR A 58 2.09 7.39 -7.81
CA THR A 58 3.28 7.78 -8.59
C THR A 58 3.72 9.22 -8.29
N PRO A 59 4.39 9.47 -7.14
CA PRO A 59 4.70 10.83 -6.67
C PRO A 59 5.75 11.58 -7.49
N GLN A 60 6.65 10.88 -8.18
CA GLN A 60 7.75 11.47 -8.97
C GLN A 60 8.69 12.39 -8.17
N TYR A 61 9.01 12.03 -6.92
CA TYR A 61 9.98 12.79 -6.12
C TYR A 61 11.40 12.47 -6.58
N VAL A 62 12.16 13.50 -6.94
CA VAL A 62 13.52 13.36 -7.49
C VAL A 62 14.61 13.84 -6.54
N ASP A 63 14.22 14.47 -5.43
CA ASP A 63 15.07 15.00 -4.36
C ASP A 63 14.23 15.24 -3.09
N GLY A 64 14.88 15.46 -1.96
CA GLY A 64 14.26 15.74 -0.66
C GLY A 64 14.01 14.50 0.19
N THR A 65 13.32 14.70 1.31
CA THR A 65 12.92 13.63 2.24
C THR A 65 11.46 13.26 2.02
N ALA A 66 11.21 12.09 1.46
CA ALA A 66 9.87 11.54 1.30
C ALA A 66 9.33 10.95 2.62
N ARG A 67 8.04 11.17 2.89
CA ARG A 67 7.31 10.58 4.02
C ARG A 67 6.00 9.98 3.55
N CYS A 68 5.79 8.71 3.89
CA CYS A 68 4.53 8.00 3.76
C CYS A 68 3.99 7.70 5.17
N ALA A 69 2.73 7.99 5.41
CA ALA A 69 2.04 7.65 6.66
C ALA A 69 0.64 7.13 6.33
N PHE A 70 0.20 6.08 7.02
CA PHE A 70 -1.10 5.47 6.82
C PHE A 70 -1.51 4.67 8.07
N ASP A 71 -2.81 4.46 8.24
CA ASP A 71 -3.36 3.46 9.14
C ASP A 71 -3.59 2.15 8.37
N LEU A 72 -3.29 1.03 9.01
CA LEU A 72 -3.39 -0.29 8.40
C LEU A 72 -4.24 -1.20 9.29
N ARG A 73 -5.22 -1.89 8.71
CA ARG A 73 -5.91 -3.02 9.36
C ARG A 73 -5.71 -4.25 8.50
N VAL A 74 -5.18 -5.31 9.08
CA VAL A 74 -5.00 -6.61 8.41
C VAL A 74 -5.97 -7.63 8.99
N GLU A 75 -6.66 -8.39 8.15
CA GLU A 75 -7.39 -9.57 8.60
C GLU A 75 -6.43 -10.77 8.76
N GLU A 76 -6.89 -11.80 9.45
CA GLU A 76 -6.11 -13.03 9.65
C GLU A 76 -5.70 -13.63 8.31
N GLY A 77 -4.46 -14.13 8.24
CA GLY A 77 -3.91 -14.74 7.03
C GLY A 77 -3.46 -13.76 5.95
N ALA A 78 -3.75 -12.45 6.05
CA ALA A 78 -3.28 -11.48 5.08
C ALA A 78 -1.74 -11.44 5.03
N VAL A 79 -1.21 -11.47 3.80
CA VAL A 79 0.22 -11.27 3.50
C VAL A 79 0.30 -10.09 2.57
N MET A 80 0.97 -9.03 3.02
CA MET A 80 1.12 -7.81 2.22
C MET A 80 2.51 -7.21 2.41
N TYR A 81 2.92 -6.43 1.43
CA TYR A 81 4.07 -5.54 1.57
C TYR A 81 3.78 -4.15 0.99
N HIS A 82 4.37 -3.15 1.64
CA HIS A 82 4.43 -1.78 1.14
C HIS A 82 5.84 -1.54 0.63
N GLU A 83 5.99 -1.11 -0.63
CA GLU A 83 7.30 -0.97 -1.25
C GLU A 83 7.40 0.30 -2.08
N TRP A 84 8.60 0.86 -2.08
CA TRP A 84 8.96 2.03 -2.86
C TRP A 84 9.83 1.62 -4.03
N ARG A 85 9.61 2.20 -5.21
CA ARG A 85 10.41 1.91 -6.41
C ARG A 85 10.77 3.16 -7.19
N ASP A 86 11.91 3.06 -7.88
CA ASP A 86 12.37 3.99 -8.90
C ASP A 86 12.28 3.30 -10.27
N TRP A 87 11.37 3.77 -11.12
CA TRP A 87 11.16 3.29 -12.49
C TRP A 87 11.83 4.17 -13.55
N SER A 88 12.74 5.07 -13.17
CA SER A 88 13.46 5.93 -14.12
C SER A 88 14.48 5.22 -15.00
N GLN A 89 14.69 3.92 -14.77
CA GLN A 89 15.61 3.04 -15.50
C GLN A 89 14.92 1.74 -15.95
N PRO A 90 15.50 0.98 -16.93
CA PRO A 90 14.83 -0.18 -17.55
C PRO A 90 14.37 -1.27 -16.58
N SER A 91 15.16 -1.50 -15.52
CA SER A 91 14.78 -2.34 -14.37
C SER A 91 14.66 -1.43 -13.18
N TYR A 92 13.54 -1.45 -12.47
CA TYR A 92 13.35 -0.56 -11.33
C TYR A 92 14.35 -0.82 -10.21
N LEU A 93 14.63 0.22 -9.41
CA LEU A 93 15.35 0.10 -8.15
C LEU A 93 14.36 -0.04 -7.01
N VAL A 94 14.69 -0.88 -6.02
CA VAL A 94 13.89 -1.06 -4.81
C VAL A 94 14.37 -0.11 -3.72
N GLY A 95 13.45 0.68 -3.17
CA GLY A 95 13.67 1.54 -2.01
C GLY A 95 13.37 0.79 -0.70
N PRO A 96 12.80 1.46 0.31
CA PRO A 96 12.29 0.81 1.51
C PRO A 96 11.12 -0.13 1.22
N SER A 97 11.07 -1.24 1.97
CA SER A 97 9.94 -2.17 1.97
C SER A 97 9.55 -2.53 3.40
N LEU A 98 8.23 -2.56 3.67
CA LEU A 98 7.64 -3.04 4.91
C LEU A 98 6.79 -4.27 4.59
N TRP A 99 7.16 -5.42 5.18
CA TRP A 99 6.42 -6.67 5.03
C TRP A 99 5.58 -6.97 6.28
N ILE A 100 4.35 -7.42 6.05
CA ILE A 100 3.50 -8.03 7.07
C ILE A 100 3.28 -9.49 6.65
N GLN A 101 3.81 -10.39 7.47
CA GLN A 101 3.69 -11.84 7.30
C GLN A 101 3.07 -12.43 8.57
N GLN A 102 2.23 -13.45 8.42
CA GLN A 102 1.55 -14.15 9.53
C GLN A 102 0.62 -13.27 10.39
N GLY A 103 0.02 -12.23 9.81
CA GLY A 103 -1.10 -11.48 10.41
C GLY A 103 -1.00 -11.26 11.92
N GLN A 104 0.08 -10.68 12.44
CA GLN A 104 0.12 -10.30 13.85
C GLN A 104 -1.02 -9.31 14.10
N PRO A 105 -1.99 -9.58 14.99
CA PRO A 105 -3.13 -8.71 15.17
C PRO A 105 -2.68 -7.31 15.56
N GLN A 106 -3.02 -6.29 14.76
CA GLN A 106 -2.95 -4.92 15.23
C GLN A 106 -4.10 -4.71 16.21
N VAL A 107 -3.77 -4.64 17.50
CA VAL A 107 -4.73 -4.35 18.55
C VAL A 107 -5.13 -2.87 18.44
N PRO A 108 -6.44 -2.54 18.36
CA PRO A 108 -6.90 -1.16 18.36
C PRO A 108 -6.32 -0.38 19.55
N GLY A 109 -5.84 0.84 19.30
CA GLY A 109 -5.29 1.72 20.34
C GLY A 109 -3.77 1.60 20.58
N GLN A 110 -3.04 0.81 19.80
CA GLN A 110 -1.57 0.89 19.82
C GLN A 110 -1.08 2.22 19.21
N PRO A 111 -0.01 2.83 19.75
CA PRO A 111 0.61 3.99 19.13
C PRO A 111 1.17 3.64 17.74
N PRO A 112 1.23 4.61 16.80
CA PRO A 112 1.83 4.40 15.49
C PRO A 112 3.26 3.85 15.62
N ARG A 113 3.57 2.79 14.86
CA ARG A 113 4.94 2.30 14.74
C ARG A 113 5.67 3.15 13.71
N THR A 114 6.79 3.74 14.12
CA THR A 114 7.68 4.48 13.21
C THR A 114 8.87 3.59 12.90
N PHE A 115 9.13 3.39 11.62
CA PHE A 115 10.34 2.74 11.11
C PHE A 115 11.23 3.83 10.51
N ALA A 116 12.30 4.18 11.22
CA ALA A 116 13.30 5.13 10.74
C ALA A 116 14.44 4.39 10.06
N GLU A 117 15.12 5.05 9.12
CA GLU A 117 16.37 4.56 8.51
C GLU A 117 16.27 3.16 7.89
N LEU A 118 15.12 2.85 7.27
CA LEU A 118 14.97 1.61 6.52
C LEU A 118 15.99 1.59 5.38
N ALA A 119 16.80 0.53 5.36
CA ALA A 119 17.74 0.30 4.27
C ALA A 119 17.00 0.22 2.93
N PHE A 120 17.60 0.79 1.89
CA PHE A 120 17.10 0.64 0.53
C PHE A 120 17.50 -0.72 -0.02
N GLY A 121 16.60 -1.37 -0.77
CA GLY A 121 16.93 -2.59 -1.50
C GLY A 121 18.02 -2.39 -2.55
N SER A 122 18.22 -1.16 -3.03
CA SER A 122 19.36 -0.76 -3.86
C SER A 122 20.05 0.49 -3.34
N PRO A 123 21.40 0.52 -3.27
CA PRO A 123 22.15 1.72 -2.91
C PRO A 123 22.04 2.85 -3.95
N GLN A 124 21.55 2.55 -5.16
CA GLN A 124 21.34 3.54 -6.23
C GLN A 124 19.97 4.22 -6.16
N PHE A 125 19.13 3.84 -5.19
CA PHE A 125 17.79 4.40 -5.04
C PHE A 125 17.88 5.86 -4.55
N HIS A 126 17.58 6.81 -5.45
CA HIS A 126 17.59 8.24 -5.17
C HIS A 126 16.33 8.98 -5.65
N ARG A 127 15.41 8.29 -6.32
CA ARG A 127 14.12 8.84 -6.77
C ARG A 127 12.98 7.96 -6.33
N LEU A 128 11.89 8.57 -5.86
CA LEU A 128 10.66 7.87 -5.55
C LEU A 128 9.64 8.12 -6.65
N THR A 129 9.48 7.16 -7.55
CA THR A 129 8.52 7.27 -8.66
C THR A 129 7.28 6.41 -8.46
N TRP A 130 7.31 5.49 -7.49
CA TRP A 130 6.29 4.47 -7.28
C TRP A 130 6.20 4.09 -5.81
N VAL A 131 5.00 4.13 -5.27
CA VAL A 131 4.67 3.73 -3.90
C VAL A 131 3.50 2.77 -3.97
N GLY A 132 3.72 1.51 -3.58
CA GLY A 132 2.72 0.47 -3.71
C GLY A 132 2.29 -0.15 -2.40
N PHE A 133 1.05 -0.62 -2.38
CA PHE A 133 0.56 -1.58 -1.40
C PHE A 133 0.15 -2.84 -2.16
N ILE A 134 0.83 -3.94 -1.86
CA ILE A 134 0.76 -5.19 -2.61
C ILE A 134 0.22 -6.28 -1.70
N SER A 135 -0.84 -6.96 -2.12
CA SER A 135 -1.22 -8.23 -1.54
C SER A 135 -0.38 -9.34 -2.17
N ASN A 136 0.09 -10.26 -1.33
CA ASN A 136 0.93 -11.39 -1.72
C ASN A 136 0.44 -12.67 -1.02
N ALA A 137 -0.86 -12.76 -0.74
CA ALA A 137 -1.48 -13.97 -0.22
C ALA A 137 -1.84 -14.91 -1.39
N ASP A 138 -2.11 -16.17 -1.08
CA ASP A 138 -2.60 -17.17 -2.04
C ASP A 138 -4.03 -17.62 -1.72
N ALA A 139 -4.67 -16.93 -0.78
CA ALA A 139 -6.01 -17.20 -0.28
C ALA A 139 -6.79 -15.89 -0.20
N ARG A 140 -8.12 -16.01 -0.13
CA ARG A 140 -8.99 -14.84 0.01
C ARG A 140 -8.77 -14.18 1.37
N THR A 141 -8.01 -13.10 1.39
CA THR A 141 -7.68 -12.31 2.57
C THR A 141 -7.92 -10.84 2.30
N VAL A 142 -7.98 -10.03 3.34
CA VAL A 142 -8.31 -8.61 3.23
C VAL A 142 -7.40 -7.77 4.11
N PHE A 143 -7.01 -6.61 3.61
CA PHE A 143 -6.50 -5.55 4.44
C PHE A 143 -7.07 -4.20 4.01
N TYR A 144 -7.00 -3.23 4.92
CA TYR A 144 -7.54 -1.90 4.75
C TYR A 144 -6.45 -0.87 4.98
N ILE A 145 -6.41 0.16 4.13
CA ILE A 145 -5.51 1.30 4.25
C ILE A 145 -6.37 2.55 4.43
N ASP A 146 -6.08 3.33 5.46
CA ASP A 146 -6.77 4.58 5.73
C ASP A 146 -5.77 5.70 6.05
N ASN A 147 -6.24 6.95 6.02
CA ASN A 147 -5.46 8.15 6.34
C ASN A 147 -4.11 8.27 5.61
N LEU A 148 -4.00 7.66 4.42
CA LEU A 148 -2.78 7.70 3.60
C LEU A 148 -2.38 9.15 3.29
N LYS A 149 -1.15 9.49 3.66
CA LYS A 149 -0.48 10.74 3.34
C LYS A 149 0.88 10.43 2.73
N LEU A 150 1.12 11.00 1.57
CA LEU A 150 2.40 10.96 0.88
C LEU A 150 2.88 12.39 0.67
N SER A 151 4.12 12.67 1.05
CA SER A 151 4.69 14.00 0.98
C SER A 151 6.19 13.92 0.74
N CYS A 152 6.77 14.99 0.21
CA CYS A 152 8.21 15.21 0.15
C CYS A 152 8.52 16.60 0.71
N ALA A 153 9.48 16.67 1.63
CA ALA A 153 10.03 17.93 2.09
C ALA A 153 11.35 18.18 1.37
N ALA A 154 11.55 19.40 0.85
CA ALA A 154 12.86 19.83 0.39
C ALA A 154 13.87 19.81 1.55
N HIS A 155 15.14 19.66 1.20
CA HIS A 155 16.25 19.80 2.14
C HIS A 155 16.33 21.23 2.71
#